data_AF-A0AAU1HR36-F1
#
_entry.id   AF-A0AAU1HR36-F1
#
_cell.length_a   1.000
_cell.length_b   1.000
_cell.length_c   1.000
_cell.angle_alpha   90.00
_cell.angle_beta   90.00
_cell.angle_gamma   90.00
#
_symmetry.space_group_name_H-M   'P 1'
#
loop_
_entity.id
_entity.type
_entity.pdbx_description
1 polymer ?
#
loop_
_entity_poly.entity_id
_entity_poly.type
_entity_poly.pdbx_seq_one_letter_code
_entity_poly.pdbx_strand_id
1 'polypeptide(L)' 'MTRTRATGDIPGYETAAGATVDGRQATVMVNLGPVGPDAQSDDIRAAVQTALCA' A
#
# COMPACT_ATOMS: atom_id res chain seq x y z
N MET A 1 -4.20 16.80 -0.10
CA MET A 1 -2.93 16.67 -0.86
C MET A 1 -2.08 15.67 -0.09
N THR A 2 -1.88 14.45 -0.59
CA THR A 2 -1.24 13.33 0.15
C THR A 2 0.23 13.27 -0.25
N ARG A 3 1.17 13.18 0.70
CA ARG A 3 2.61 13.13 0.38
C ARG A 3 3.05 11.68 0.33
N THR A 4 3.44 11.26 -0.87
CA THR A 4 4.15 10.02 -1.24
C THR A 4 3.42 8.70 -0.95
N ARG A 5 3.01 8.01 -2.02
CA ARG A 5 2.79 6.55 -2.01
C ARG A 5 4.07 5.89 -2.50
N ALA A 6 4.62 4.96 -1.71
CA ALA A 6 5.75 4.13 -2.12
C ALA A 6 5.29 2.68 -2.10
N THR A 7 5.49 1.97 -3.21
CA THR A 7 5.33 0.52 -3.34
C THR A 7 6.72 -0.11 -3.45
N GLY A 8 6.95 -1.21 -2.76
CA GLY A 8 8.20 -1.96 -2.81
C GLY A 8 7.99 -3.43 -2.50
N ASP A 9 8.72 -4.28 -3.22
CA ASP A 9 8.65 -5.73 -3.06
C ASP A 9 9.81 -6.23 -2.20
N ILE A 10 9.48 -7.06 -1.20
CA ILE A 10 10.42 -7.92 -0.50
C ILE A 10 10.17 -9.33 -1.06
N PRO A 11 11.18 -10.20 -1.26
CA PRO A 11 10.91 -11.56 -1.74
C PRO A 11 9.81 -12.26 -0.93
N GLY A 12 8.67 -12.57 -1.59
CA GLY A 12 7.49 -13.16 -0.97
C GLY A 12 6.45 -12.19 -0.40
N TYR A 13 6.70 -10.87 -0.44
CA TYR A 13 5.81 -9.84 0.10
C TYR A 13 5.74 -8.59 -0.77
N GLU A 14 4.56 -7.98 -0.83
CA GLU A 14 4.38 -6.64 -1.38
C GLU A 14 4.04 -5.67 -0.26
N THR A 15 4.68 -4.49 -0.28
CA THR A 15 4.48 -3.44 0.73
C THR A 15 4.08 -2.13 0.06
N ALA A 16 3.07 -1.46 0.62
CA ALA A 16 2.74 -0.08 0.27
C ALA A 16 2.57 0.78 1.52
N ALA A 17 3.00 2.03 1.42
CA ALA A 17 2.84 3.03 2.47
C ALA A 17 2.31 4.35 1.92
N GLY A 18 1.66 5.14 2.78
CA GLY A 18 1.22 6.48 2.46
C GLY A 18 1.10 7.37 3.70
N ALA A 19 1.21 8.68 3.48
CA ALA A 19 1.07 9.70 4.52
C ALA A 19 0.21 10.89 4.08
N THR A 20 -0.63 11.41 4.97
CA THR A 20 -1.41 12.63 4.74
C THR A 20 -0.67 13.87 5.24
N VAL A 21 -1.09 15.05 4.77
CA VAL A 21 -0.49 16.34 5.20
C VAL A 21 -0.73 16.69 6.66
N ASP A 22 -1.80 16.15 7.26
CA ASP A 22 -2.10 16.24 8.68
C ASP A 22 -1.35 15.20 9.53
N GLY A 23 -0.47 14.40 8.92
CA GLY A 23 0.49 13.53 9.62
C GLY A 23 0.02 12.10 9.86
N ARG A 24 -1.15 11.70 9.33
CA ARG A 24 -1.58 10.29 9.39
C ARG A 24 -0.71 9.46 8.47
N GLN A 25 -0.40 8.24 8.89
CA GLN A 25 0.43 7.31 8.15
C GLN A 25 -0.17 5.92 8.19
N ALA A 26 -0.08 5.19 7.08
CA ALA A 26 -0.51 3.81 6.97
C ALA A 26 0.53 3.01 6.18
N THR A 27 0.80 1.79 6.62
CA THR A 27 1.63 0.81 5.92
C THR A 27 0.87 -0.50 5.83
N VAL A 28 0.80 -1.08 4.64
CA VAL A 28 0.17 -2.37 4.35
C VAL A 28 1.23 -3.29 3.79
N MET A 29 1.27 -4.52 4.30
CA MET A 29 2.16 -5.58 3.84
C MET A 29 1.32 -6.84 3.60
N VAL A 30 1.47 -7.47 2.44
CA VAL A 30 0.77 -8.70 2.09
C VAL A 30 1.75 -9.74 1.55
N ASN A 31 1.42 -11.02 1.71
CA ASN A 31 2.15 -12.08 1.02
C ASN A 31 1.85 -12.01 -0.48
N LEU A 32 2.89 -12.11 -1.31
CA LEU A 32 2.73 -12.24 -2.76
C LEU A 32 2.02 -13.56 -3.07
N GLY A 33 0.85 -13.46 -3.68
CA GLY A 33 0.07 -14.62 -4.10
C GLY A 33 0.58 -15.16 -5.44
N PRO A 34 0.20 -16.39 -5.84
CA PRO A 34 0.50 -16.90 -7.18
C PRO A 34 -0.25 -16.14 -8.29
N VAL A 35 -1.28 -15.37 -7.92
CA VAL A 35 -2.06 -14.51 -8.81
C VAL A 35 -1.25 -13.24 -9.01
N GLY A 36 -0.76 -13.02 -10.23
CA GLY A 36 0.30 -12.05 -10.56
C GLY A 36 0.11 -10.59 -10.08
N PRO A 37 1.19 -9.79 -10.19
CA PRO A 37 1.42 -8.58 -9.41
C PRO A 37 0.39 -7.45 -9.61
N ASP A 38 -0.20 -7.28 -10.79
CA ASP A 38 -0.96 -6.05 -11.10
C ASP A 38 -2.27 -5.90 -10.30
N ALA A 39 -3.07 -6.96 -10.17
CA ALA A 39 -4.32 -6.92 -9.40
C ALA A 39 -4.05 -6.76 -7.90
N GLN A 40 -2.96 -7.38 -7.42
CA GLN A 40 -2.56 -7.33 -6.02
C GLN A 40 -2.02 -5.94 -5.63
N SER A 41 -1.26 -5.29 -6.52
CA SER A 41 -0.79 -3.92 -6.32
C SER A 41 -1.91 -2.88 -6.19
N ASP A 42 -2.96 -2.97 -7.02
CA ASP A 42 -4.08 -2.04 -6.94
C ASP A 42 -4.91 -2.22 -5.67
N ASP A 43 -5.12 -3.46 -5.24
CA ASP A 43 -5.80 -3.78 -3.98
C ASP A 43 -5.05 -3.23 -2.77
N ILE A 44 -3.72 -3.38 -2.73
CA ILE A 44 -2.89 -2.86 -1.63
C ILE A 44 -2.93 -1.33 -1.61
N ARG A 45 -2.90 -0.67 -2.78
CA ARG A 45 -3.05 0.80 -2.89
C ARG A 45 -4.42 1.27 -2.44
N ALA A 46 -5.47 0.50 -2.68
CA ALA A 46 -6.82 0.79 -2.18
C ALA A 46 -6.89 0.62 -0.65
N ALA A 47 -6.26 -0.42 -0.10
CA ALA A 47 -6.20 -0.64 1.35
C ALA A 47 -5.51 0.52 2.10
N VAL A 48 -4.36 1.01 1.58
CA VAL A 48 -3.68 2.19 2.15
C VAL A 48 -4.58 3.43 2.10
N GLN A 49 -5.33 3.63 1.01
CA GLN A 49 -6.27 4.74 0.93
C GLN A 49 -7.39 4.64 1.96
N THR A 50 -8.03 3.48 2.06
CA THR A 50 -9.07 3.24 3.04
C THR A 50 -8.55 3.49 4.47
N ALA A 51 -7.34 3.03 4.78
CA ALA A 51 -6.73 3.26 6.09
C ALA A 51 -6.46 4.74 6.41
N LEU A 52 -6.18 5.57 5.40
CA LEU A 52 -5.89 6.99 5.57
C LEU A 52 -7.15 7.89 5.53
N CYS A 53 -8.24 7.41 4.93
CA CYS A 53 -9.52 8.13 4.84
C CYS A 53 -10.41 7.95 6.09
N ALA A 54 -10.05 7.05 7.01
CA ALA A 54 -10.72 6.85 8.30
C ALA A 54 -10.40 7.98 9.30
#